data_AF-A0AAD7XX64-F1
#
_entry.id   AF-A0AAD7XX64-F1
#
_cell.length_a   1.000
_cell.length_b   1.000
_cell.length_c   1.000
_cell.angle_alpha   90.00
_cell.angle_beta   90.00
_cell.angle_gamma   90.00
#
_symmetry.space_group_name_H-M   'P 1'
#
loop_
_entity.id
_entity.type
_entity.pdbx_description
1 polymer ?
#
loop_
_entity_poly.entity_id
_entity_poly.type
_entity_poly.pdbx_seq_one_letter_code
_entity_poly.pdbx_strand_id
1 'polypeptide(L)'
;MAFRLLTKGATAAAVARPAIITSRQALGAAAVRAYSTPKEVEPKQKAASIIDSLPGNSLVSKTGFVTLSTGLATFLISKEIYVFNEESLVLLCTGAFLGVLLKYLREPYVNMAEDHINRIKNILNKARQDHKAAVQDRINEAGQMKDLVDVTKSLFELSRDTARVEAEAFALKQQVAVAQEVKSTLDSWVRHEASLREREQKQLAAYLIEKVQKDLQDPKVQQQILDQAVADIQKIAKSA
;
A
#
# COMPACT_ATOMS: atom_id res chain seq x y z
N MET A 1 35.75 49.04 -10.57
CA MET A 1 36.29 49.19 -11.93
C MET A 1 35.28 48.61 -12.91
N ALA A 2 34.82 49.22 -14.00
CA ALA A 2 34.77 50.59 -14.48
C ALA A 2 33.90 50.49 -15.76
N PHE A 3 32.88 51.32 -15.84
CA PHE A 3 32.07 51.59 -17.03
C PHE A 3 32.94 52.08 -18.20
N ARG A 4 32.71 51.60 -19.44
CA ARG A 4 32.89 52.33 -20.72
C ARG A 4 31.99 51.68 -21.79
N LEU A 5 30.87 52.31 -22.17
CA LEU A 5 30.69 53.30 -23.27
C LEU A 5 30.94 52.70 -24.67
N LEU A 6 29.90 52.39 -25.46
CA LEU A 6 29.03 53.26 -26.28
C LEU A 6 29.69 53.65 -27.61
N THR A 7 29.22 53.11 -28.74
CA THR A 7 29.14 53.83 -30.02
C THR A 7 28.05 53.27 -30.93
N LYS A 8 27.35 54.22 -31.56
CA LYS A 8 26.21 54.12 -32.47
C LYS A 8 26.64 53.66 -33.86
N GLY A 9 25.71 53.06 -34.61
CA GLY A 9 25.84 52.88 -36.06
C GLY A 9 24.66 52.11 -36.64
N ALA A 10 23.59 52.83 -36.96
CA ALA A 10 22.41 52.29 -37.62
C ALA A 10 22.67 52.09 -39.12
N THR A 11 22.22 50.98 -39.70
CA THR A 11 21.60 50.93 -41.03
C THR A 11 20.65 49.75 -41.14
N ALA A 12 19.51 50.02 -41.75
CA ALA A 12 18.38 49.14 -41.93
C ALA A 12 18.72 47.88 -42.73
N ALA A 13 18.25 46.73 -42.25
CA ALA A 13 18.07 45.54 -43.08
C ALA A 13 16.81 44.80 -42.63
N ALA A 14 15.77 44.96 -43.44
CA ALA A 14 14.66 44.05 -43.68
C ALA A 14 13.97 43.40 -42.46
N VAL A 15 12.82 44.00 -42.13
CA VAL A 15 11.68 43.35 -41.45
C VAL A 15 11.30 42.07 -42.22
N ALA A 16 11.75 40.92 -41.75
CA ALA A 16 11.25 39.62 -42.20
C ALA A 16 9.93 39.31 -41.47
N ARG A 17 8.83 39.85 -42.01
CA ARG A 17 7.49 39.37 -41.66
C ARG A 17 7.37 37.90 -42.06
N PRO A 18 6.80 37.02 -41.20
CA PRO A 18 6.43 35.69 -41.64
C PRO A 18 5.34 35.83 -42.69
N ALA A 19 5.69 35.53 -43.95
CA ALA A 19 4.71 35.36 -45.01
C ALA A 19 3.89 34.11 -44.68
N ILE A 20 2.72 34.31 -44.08
CA ILE A 20 1.66 33.31 -44.07
C ILE A 20 1.26 33.16 -45.54
N ILE A 21 1.77 32.10 -46.17
CA ILE A 21 1.28 31.63 -47.45
C ILE A 21 -0.14 31.14 -47.17
N THR A 22 -1.10 32.01 -47.37
CA THR A 22 -2.50 31.63 -47.52
C THR A 22 -2.58 30.88 -48.85
N SER A 23 -2.40 29.56 -48.77
CA SER A 23 -2.89 28.70 -49.83
C SER A 23 -4.39 29.02 -49.94
N ARG A 24 -4.77 29.69 -51.02
CA ARG A 24 -6.15 29.71 -51.49
C ARG A 24 -6.46 28.26 -51.87
N GLN A 25 -6.76 27.43 -50.89
CA GLN A 25 -7.61 26.29 -51.12
C GLN A 25 -8.89 26.91 -51.68
N ALA A 26 -9.07 26.76 -52.99
CA ALA A 26 -10.35 26.99 -53.61
C ALA A 26 -11.37 26.32 -52.71
N LEU A 27 -12.38 27.08 -52.29
CA LEU A 27 -13.67 26.57 -51.87
C LEU A 27 -14.27 25.84 -53.08
N GLY A 28 -13.64 24.74 -53.48
CA GLY A 28 -14.39 23.61 -53.95
C GLY A 28 -15.27 23.28 -52.77
N ALA A 29 -16.54 23.63 -52.90
CA ALA A 29 -17.58 22.93 -52.19
C ALA A 29 -17.40 21.45 -52.55
N ALA A 30 -16.49 20.78 -51.85
CA ALA A 30 -16.67 19.41 -51.49
C ALA A 30 -17.93 19.44 -50.61
N ALA A 31 -19.08 19.54 -51.28
CA ALA A 31 -20.21 18.75 -50.89
C ALA A 31 -19.66 17.33 -50.81
N VAL A 32 -19.08 17.00 -49.65
CA VAL A 32 -19.10 15.66 -49.12
C VAL A 32 -20.58 15.40 -48.96
N ARG A 33 -21.21 15.06 -50.08
CA ARG A 33 -22.37 14.20 -50.10
C ARG A 33 -21.84 12.98 -49.38
N ALA A 34 -22.02 12.97 -48.06
CA ALA A 34 -22.08 11.74 -47.33
C ALA A 34 -23.25 10.98 -47.98
N TYR A 35 -22.94 10.26 -49.05
CA TYR A 35 -23.73 9.16 -49.56
C TYR A 35 -23.60 8.03 -48.55
N SER A 36 -23.91 8.28 -47.28
CA SER A 36 -24.71 7.29 -46.58
C SER A 36 -26.06 7.39 -47.27
N THR A 37 -26.32 6.51 -48.23
CA THR A 37 -27.69 6.06 -48.41
C THR A 37 -28.18 5.73 -46.99
N PRO A 38 -29.16 6.46 -46.43
CA PRO A 38 -29.89 5.88 -45.32
C PRO A 38 -30.34 4.55 -45.89
N LYS A 39 -29.99 3.42 -45.25
CA LYS A 39 -30.61 2.13 -45.54
C LYS A 39 -32.08 2.45 -45.83
N GLU A 40 -32.56 2.17 -47.04
CA GLU A 40 -33.89 2.63 -47.46
C GLU A 40 -34.89 1.93 -46.55
N VAL A 41 -35.17 2.54 -45.40
CA VAL A 41 -35.99 1.96 -44.37
C VAL A 41 -37.34 1.89 -45.02
N GLU A 42 -37.87 0.67 -45.16
CA GLU A 42 -39.10 0.44 -45.90
C GLU A 42 -40.14 1.47 -45.45
N PRO A 43 -40.89 2.08 -46.37
CA PRO A 43 -41.84 3.15 -46.03
C PRO A 43 -42.82 2.72 -44.93
N LYS A 44 -43.12 1.42 -44.86
CA LYS A 44 -43.90 0.78 -43.78
C LYS A 44 -43.26 0.91 -42.41
N GLN A 45 -41.95 0.71 -42.29
CA GLN A 45 -41.20 0.76 -41.03
C GLN A 45 -41.04 2.20 -40.53
N LYS A 46 -40.85 3.18 -41.43
CA LYS A 46 -40.87 4.61 -41.07
C LYS A 46 -42.25 5.05 -40.61
N ALA A 47 -43.30 4.68 -41.34
CA ALA A 47 -44.67 5.00 -40.95
C ALA A 47 -45.03 4.41 -39.58
N ALA A 48 -44.62 3.16 -39.31
CA ALA A 48 -44.77 2.54 -38.00
C ALA A 48 -44.05 3.35 -36.91
N SER A 49 -42.79 3.77 -37.12
CA SER A 49 -42.05 4.56 -36.14
C SER A 49 -42.70 5.92 -35.81
N ILE A 50 -43.37 6.56 -36.78
CA ILE A 50 -44.10 7.82 -36.58
C ILE A 50 -45.37 7.57 -35.76
N ILE A 51 -46.11 6.51 -36.08
CA ILE A 51 -47.31 6.10 -35.35
C ILE A 51 -46.95 5.70 -33.90
N ASP A 52 -45.81 5.05 -33.71
CA ASP A 52 -45.33 4.63 -32.40
C ASP A 52 -44.86 5.81 -31.54
N SER A 53 -44.36 6.89 -32.15
CA SER A 53 -43.97 8.12 -31.44
C SER A 53 -45.15 8.95 -30.91
N LEU A 54 -46.38 8.70 -31.38
CA LEU A 54 -47.57 9.40 -30.92
C LEU A 54 -47.95 8.97 -29.49
N PRO A 55 -48.45 9.90 -28.66
CA PRO A 55 -48.88 9.60 -27.31
C PRO A 55 -50.05 8.60 -27.31
N GLY A 56 -49.98 7.59 -26.44
CA GLY A 56 -51.01 6.56 -26.28
C GLY A 56 -50.44 5.14 -26.37
N ASN A 57 -50.87 4.28 -25.45
CA ASN A 57 -50.39 2.90 -25.33
C ASN A 57 -51.21 1.87 -26.14
N SER A 58 -52.28 2.30 -26.81
CA SER A 58 -53.15 1.43 -27.61
C SER A 58 -53.17 1.83 -29.09
N LEU A 59 -53.26 0.82 -29.98
CA LEU A 59 -53.38 1.02 -31.43
C LEU A 59 -54.57 1.93 -31.76
N VAL A 60 -55.70 1.74 -31.08
CA VAL A 60 -56.92 2.55 -31.25
C VAL A 60 -56.68 4.02 -30.89
N SER A 61 -55.92 4.30 -29.83
CA SER A 61 -55.58 5.67 -29.45
C SER A 61 -54.66 6.32 -30.49
N LYS A 62 -53.66 5.58 -30.98
CA LYS A 62 -52.72 6.09 -32.00
C LYS A 62 -53.42 6.40 -33.32
N THR A 63 -54.26 5.48 -33.80
CA THR A 63 -55.09 5.71 -34.99
C THR A 63 -56.12 6.81 -34.74
N GLY A 64 -56.67 6.89 -33.53
CA GLY A 64 -57.59 7.93 -33.09
C GLY A 64 -56.98 9.32 -33.20
N PHE A 65 -55.75 9.53 -32.72
CA PHE A 65 -55.07 10.82 -32.84
C PHE A 65 -54.79 11.22 -34.29
N VAL A 66 -54.34 10.30 -35.14
CA VAL A 66 -54.07 10.59 -36.56
C VAL A 66 -55.37 10.92 -37.31
N THR A 67 -56.41 10.12 -37.11
CA THR A 67 -57.71 10.33 -37.77
C THR A 67 -58.40 11.59 -37.27
N LEU A 68 -58.36 11.86 -35.97
CA LEU A 68 -58.93 13.08 -35.38
C LEU A 68 -58.18 14.32 -35.85
N SER A 69 -56.84 14.33 -35.81
CA SER A 69 -56.06 15.49 -36.26
C SER A 69 -56.25 15.78 -37.75
N THR A 70 -56.24 14.74 -38.60
CA THR A 70 -56.51 14.87 -40.04
C THR A 70 -57.95 15.31 -40.29
N GLY A 71 -58.91 14.76 -39.54
CA GLY A 71 -60.33 15.12 -39.62
C GLY A 71 -60.59 16.57 -39.20
N LEU A 72 -59.97 17.04 -38.12
CA LEU A 72 -60.05 18.44 -37.70
C LEU A 72 -59.37 19.37 -38.71
N ALA A 73 -58.18 19.02 -39.21
CA ALA A 73 -57.49 19.85 -40.21
C ALA A 73 -58.31 20.00 -41.49
N THR A 74 -58.84 18.89 -42.02
CA THR A 74 -59.70 18.89 -43.22
C THR A 74 -61.01 19.62 -42.97
N PHE A 75 -61.61 19.49 -41.78
CA PHE A 75 -62.81 20.23 -41.41
C PHE A 75 -62.58 21.75 -41.32
N LEU A 76 -61.49 22.18 -40.68
CA LEU A 76 -61.14 23.61 -40.55
C LEU A 76 -60.91 24.27 -41.91
N ILE A 77 -60.27 23.54 -42.83
CA ILE A 77 -60.06 24.00 -44.23
C ILE A 77 -61.38 23.98 -44.99
N SER A 78 -62.14 22.88 -44.94
CA SER A 78 -63.37 22.70 -45.72
C SER A 78 -64.49 23.66 -45.31
N LYS A 79 -64.53 24.09 -44.05
CA LYS A 79 -65.51 25.06 -43.54
C LYS A 79 -64.98 26.49 -43.50
N GLU A 80 -63.77 26.73 -44.01
CA GLU A 80 -63.09 28.04 -43.99
C GLU A 80 -63.02 28.67 -42.58
N ILE A 81 -63.08 27.84 -41.53
CA ILE A 81 -62.94 28.30 -40.14
C ILE A 81 -61.50 28.82 -39.94
N TYR A 82 -60.55 28.26 -40.67
CA TYR A 82 -59.19 28.80 -40.78
C TYR A 82 -59.01 29.45 -42.16
N VAL A 83 -58.85 30.78 -42.18
CA VAL A 83 -58.61 31.57 -43.39
C VAL A 83 -57.11 31.83 -43.54
N PHE A 84 -56.53 31.45 -44.68
CA PHE A 84 -55.14 31.74 -45.00
C PHE A 84 -54.97 33.24 -45.27
N ASN A 85 -54.48 33.96 -44.25
CA ASN A 85 -54.09 35.37 -44.35
C ASN A 85 -52.55 35.53 -44.28
N GLU A 86 -52.05 36.75 -44.45
CA GLU A 86 -50.63 37.10 -44.30
C GLU A 86 -50.02 36.67 -42.95
N GLU A 87 -50.81 36.69 -41.88
CA GLU A 87 -50.40 36.22 -40.55
C GLU A 87 -50.11 34.71 -40.49
N SER A 88 -50.68 33.90 -41.41
CA SER A 88 -50.39 32.46 -41.47
C SER A 88 -48.94 32.17 -41.85
N LEU A 89 -48.34 33.03 -42.68
CA LEU A 89 -46.92 32.94 -43.05
C LEU A 89 -46.03 33.35 -41.87
N VAL A 90 -46.43 34.38 -41.12
CA VAL A 90 -45.75 34.79 -39.88
C VAL A 90 -45.78 33.67 -38.84
N LEU A 91 -46.93 33.00 -38.68
CA LEU A 91 -47.07 31.85 -37.78
C LEU A 91 -46.14 30.70 -38.19
N LEU A 92 -46.13 30.33 -39.48
CA LEU A 92 -45.25 29.27 -39.99
C LEU A 92 -43.77 29.62 -39.72
N CYS A 93 -43.35 30.82 -40.09
CA CYS A 93 -41.97 31.28 -39.90
C CYS A 93 -41.56 31.28 -38.42
N THR A 94 -42.43 31.79 -37.54
CA THR A 94 -42.21 31.80 -36.09
C THR A 94 -42.15 30.37 -35.53
N GLY A 95 -43.04 29.49 -35.97
CA GLY A 95 -43.04 28.07 -35.57
C GLY A 95 -41.78 27.33 -36.00
N ALA A 96 -41.32 27.54 -37.24
CA ALA A 96 -40.08 26.97 -37.75
C ALA A 96 -38.86 27.50 -36.98
N PHE A 97 -38.81 28.81 -36.74
CA PHE A 97 -37.75 29.45 -35.96
C PHE A 97 -37.70 28.92 -34.52
N LEU A 98 -38.85 28.85 -33.83
CA LEU A 98 -38.94 28.30 -32.48
C LEU A 98 -38.55 26.82 -32.45
N GLY A 99 -38.93 26.03 -33.45
CA GLY A 99 -38.55 24.62 -33.54
C GLY A 99 -37.03 24.44 -33.63
N VAL A 100 -36.36 25.25 -34.45
CA VAL A 100 -34.89 25.25 -34.57
C VAL A 100 -34.24 25.73 -33.28
N LEU A 101 -34.74 26.83 -32.71
CA LEU A 101 -34.22 27.41 -31.47
C LEU A 101 -34.35 26.45 -30.28
N LEU A 102 -35.50 25.78 -30.13
CA LEU A 102 -35.70 24.75 -29.12
C LEU A 102 -34.74 23.57 -29.31
N LYS A 103 -34.51 23.14 -30.55
CA LYS A 103 -33.57 22.05 -30.83
C LYS A 103 -32.14 22.40 -30.39
N TYR A 104 -31.68 23.63 -30.66
CA TYR A 104 -30.32 24.04 -30.31
C TYR A 104 -30.14 24.43 -28.84
N LEU A 105 -31.16 24.99 -28.18
CA LEU A 105 -31.06 25.43 -26.78
C LEU A 105 -31.37 24.31 -25.77
N ARG A 106 -32.10 23.27 -26.18
CA ARG A 106 -32.51 22.19 -25.27
C ARG A 106 -31.32 21.47 -24.65
N GLU A 107 -30.38 20.99 -25.46
CA GLU A 107 -29.23 20.23 -24.98
C GLU A 107 -28.35 21.02 -24.01
N PRO A 108 -27.88 22.26 -24.32
CA PRO A 108 -27.05 23.01 -23.39
C PRO A 108 -27.80 23.38 -22.11
N TYR A 109 -29.10 23.68 -22.18
CA TYR A 109 -29.89 23.98 -20.99
C TYR A 109 -30.05 22.76 -20.08
N VAL A 110 -30.36 21.58 -20.65
CA VAL A 110 -30.48 20.33 -19.90
C VAL A 110 -29.15 19.97 -19.23
N ASN A 111 -28.04 20.04 -19.98
CA ASN A 111 -26.71 19.77 -19.43
C ASN A 111 -26.36 20.74 -18.29
N MET A 112 -26.64 22.03 -18.44
CA MET A 112 -26.42 23.02 -17.38
C MET A 112 -27.25 22.72 -16.12
N ALA A 113 -28.51 22.35 -16.30
CA ALA A 113 -29.41 22.00 -15.20
C ALA A 113 -28.95 20.73 -14.48
N GLU A 114 -28.58 19.70 -15.24
CA GLU A 114 -28.10 18.42 -14.71
C GLU A 114 -26.78 18.59 -13.96
N ASP A 115 -25.84 19.38 -14.49
CA ASP A 115 -24.60 19.73 -13.79
C ASP A 115 -24.85 20.44 -12.46
N HIS A 116 -25.81 21.38 -12.43
CA HIS A 116 -26.17 22.09 -11.21
C HIS A 116 -26.78 21.14 -10.16
N ILE A 117 -27.69 20.28 -10.58
CA ILE A 117 -28.30 19.26 -9.71
C ILE A 117 -27.23 18.30 -9.18
N ASN A 118 -26.33 17.83 -10.05
CA ASN A 118 -25.26 16.90 -9.69
C ASN A 118 -24.27 17.54 -8.71
N ARG A 119 -23.90 18.81 -8.88
CA ARG A 119 -23.07 19.54 -7.91
C ARG A 119 -23.72 19.58 -6.52
N ILE A 120 -24.99 19.96 -6.43
CA ILE A 120 -25.71 20.01 -5.16
C ILE A 120 -25.81 18.62 -4.53
N LYS A 121 -26.18 17.61 -5.32
CA LYS A 121 -26.30 16.23 -4.86
C LYS A 121 -24.97 15.69 -4.34
N ASN A 122 -23.87 15.98 -5.03
CA ASN A 122 -22.53 15.56 -4.63
C ASN A 122 -22.08 16.23 -3.34
N ILE A 123 -22.31 17.55 -3.18
CA ILE A 123 -22.01 18.26 -1.93
C ILE A 123 -22.81 17.67 -0.77
N LEU A 124 -24.11 17.42 -0.96
CA LEU A 124 -24.97 16.89 0.09
C LEU A 124 -24.59 15.45 0.49
N ASN A 125 -24.27 14.61 -0.48
CA ASN A 125 -23.81 13.24 -0.21
C ASN A 125 -22.44 13.21 0.46
N LYS A 126 -21.52 14.07 0.01
CA LYS A 126 -20.20 14.23 0.63
C LYS A 126 -20.32 14.72 2.07
N ALA A 127 -21.12 15.77 2.32
CA ALA A 127 -21.34 16.29 3.68
C ALA A 127 -21.90 15.21 4.63
N ARG A 128 -22.81 14.35 4.15
CA ARG A 128 -23.30 13.21 4.94
C ARG A 128 -22.22 12.17 5.21
N GLN A 129 -21.38 11.86 4.23
CA GLN A 129 -20.28 10.91 4.40
C GLN A 129 -19.22 11.46 5.36
N ASP A 130 -18.81 12.72 5.18
CA ASP A 130 -17.85 13.41 6.04
C ASP A 130 -18.36 13.49 7.48
N HIS A 131 -19.64 13.80 7.68
CA HIS A 131 -20.24 13.80 9.03
C HIS A 131 -20.28 12.41 9.65
N LYS A 132 -20.61 11.35 8.88
CA LYS A 132 -20.57 9.97 9.38
C LYS A 132 -19.15 9.56 9.75
N ALA A 133 -18.15 9.92 8.93
CA ALA A 133 -16.75 9.65 9.20
C ALA A 133 -16.28 10.36 10.48
N ALA A 134 -16.56 11.66 10.61
CA ALA A 134 -16.19 12.42 11.79
C ALA A 134 -16.84 11.87 13.08
N VAL A 135 -18.11 11.45 13.02
CA VAL A 135 -18.76 10.79 14.17
C VAL A 135 -18.11 9.45 14.47
N GLN A 136 -17.78 8.66 13.46
CA GLN A 136 -17.09 7.37 13.65
C GLN A 136 -15.70 7.55 14.28
N ASP A 137 -14.94 8.56 13.85
CA ASP A 137 -13.63 8.88 14.42
C ASP A 137 -13.74 9.25 15.89
N ARG A 138 -14.76 10.05 16.25
CA ARG A 138 -15.05 10.40 17.66
C ARG A 138 -15.49 9.20 18.49
N ILE A 139 -16.25 8.28 17.91
CA ILE A 139 -16.61 7.01 18.57
C ILE A 139 -15.36 6.16 18.81
N ASN A 140 -14.44 6.09 17.85
CA ASN A 140 -13.20 5.34 17.98
C ASN A 140 -12.28 5.96 19.06
N GLU A 141 -12.14 7.29 19.08
CA GLU A 141 -11.39 8.04 20.10
C GLU A 141 -11.99 7.82 21.50
N ALA A 142 -13.32 7.91 21.63
CA ALA A 142 -14.02 7.61 22.88
C ALA A 142 -13.91 6.12 23.29
N GLY A 143 -13.88 5.22 22.32
CA GLY A 143 -13.64 3.79 22.53
C GLY A 143 -12.26 3.53 23.14
N GLN A 144 -11.21 4.19 22.65
CA GLN A 144 -9.87 4.08 23.23
C GLN A 144 -9.81 4.58 24.68
N MET A 145 -10.56 5.65 25.00
CA MET A 145 -10.64 6.17 26.37
C MET A 145 -11.24 5.16 27.36
N LYS A 146 -12.13 4.26 26.90
CA LYS A 146 -12.70 3.21 27.74
C LYS A 146 -11.63 2.22 28.24
N ASP A 147 -10.67 1.88 27.39
CA ASP A 147 -9.65 0.88 27.68
C ASP A 147 -8.51 1.42 28.56
N LEU A 148 -8.40 2.75 28.71
CA LEU A 148 -7.35 3.38 29.53
C LEU A 148 -7.41 2.96 31.01
N VAL A 149 -8.60 2.68 31.55
CA VAL A 149 -8.75 2.25 32.94
C VAL A 149 -8.10 0.89 33.18
N ASP A 150 -8.30 -0.05 32.26
CA ASP A 150 -7.75 -1.40 32.38
C ASP A 150 -6.25 -1.42 32.07
N VAL A 151 -5.79 -0.64 31.08
CA VAL A 151 -4.36 -0.43 30.82
C VAL A 151 -3.66 0.15 32.05
N THR A 152 -4.26 1.15 32.71
CA THR A 152 -3.67 1.76 33.91
C THR A 152 -3.57 0.76 35.07
N LYS A 153 -4.61 -0.05 35.30
CA LYS A 153 -4.54 -1.13 36.30
C LYS A 153 -3.43 -2.13 35.99
N SER A 154 -3.34 -2.56 34.72
CA SER A 154 -2.30 -3.50 34.27
C SER A 154 -0.89 -2.93 34.45
N LEU A 155 -0.71 -1.60 34.29
CA LEU A 155 0.59 -0.94 34.52
C LEU A 155 0.99 -0.97 36.00
N PHE A 156 0.03 -0.77 36.91
CA PHE A 156 0.27 -0.88 38.34
C PHE A 156 0.52 -2.33 38.79
N GLU A 157 -0.19 -3.29 38.22
CA GLU A 157 0.06 -4.72 38.45
C GLU A 157 1.45 -5.12 37.96
N LEU A 158 1.82 -4.74 36.73
CA LEU A 158 3.15 -4.96 36.18
C LEU A 158 4.25 -4.34 37.05
N SER A 159 4.04 -3.12 37.57
CA SER A 159 4.98 -2.46 38.46
C SER A 159 5.16 -3.24 39.78
N ARG A 160 4.08 -3.76 40.37
CA ARG A 160 4.14 -4.58 41.59
C ARG A 160 4.84 -5.91 41.34
N ASP A 161 4.51 -6.57 40.24
CA ASP A 161 5.11 -7.85 39.86
C ASP A 161 6.60 -7.69 39.55
N THR A 162 6.99 -6.59 38.88
CA THR A 162 8.40 -6.26 38.64
C THR A 162 9.16 -6.10 39.94
N ALA A 163 8.64 -5.32 40.90
CA ALA A 163 9.29 -5.13 42.19
C ALA A 163 9.43 -6.46 42.97
N ARG A 164 8.43 -7.34 42.89
CA ARG A 164 8.47 -8.66 43.53
C ARG A 164 9.52 -9.56 42.88
N VAL A 165 9.52 -9.67 41.56
CA VAL A 165 10.47 -10.51 40.82
C VAL A 165 11.90 -10.00 40.98
N GLU A 166 12.10 -8.69 41.03
CA GLU A 166 13.42 -8.11 41.34
C GLU A 166 13.89 -8.51 42.74
N ALA A 167 13.04 -8.40 43.77
CA ALA A 167 13.39 -8.80 45.13
C ALA A 167 13.74 -10.30 45.22
N GLU A 168 12.94 -11.17 44.59
CA GLU A 168 13.20 -12.61 44.52
C GLU A 168 14.52 -12.91 43.77
N ALA A 169 14.77 -12.23 42.66
CA ALA A 169 16.02 -12.35 41.90
C ALA A 169 17.24 -11.87 42.70
N PHE A 170 17.12 -10.79 43.48
CA PHE A 170 18.19 -10.32 44.35
C PHE A 170 18.52 -11.33 45.45
N ALA A 171 17.50 -11.89 46.11
CA ALA A 171 17.70 -12.91 47.13
C ALA A 171 18.41 -14.16 46.58
N LEU A 172 17.95 -14.67 45.42
CA LEU A 172 18.57 -15.81 44.75
C LEU A 172 20.00 -15.52 44.32
N LYS A 173 20.27 -14.32 43.76
CA LYS A 173 21.64 -13.91 43.40
C LYS A 173 22.56 -13.88 44.62
N GLN A 174 22.08 -13.39 45.77
CA GLN A 174 22.88 -13.37 46.99
C GLN A 174 23.17 -14.79 47.50
N GLN A 175 22.20 -15.69 47.47
CA GLN A 175 22.42 -17.10 47.83
C GLN A 175 23.44 -17.78 46.92
N VAL A 176 23.33 -17.58 45.60
CA VAL A 176 24.28 -18.14 44.62
C VAL A 176 25.67 -17.54 44.79
N ALA A 177 25.78 -16.24 45.05
CA ALA A 177 27.06 -15.59 45.31
C ALA A 177 27.76 -16.19 46.54
N VAL A 178 27.04 -16.36 47.65
CA VAL A 178 27.59 -16.99 48.87
C VAL A 178 27.99 -18.45 48.59
N ALA A 179 27.14 -19.22 47.90
CA ALA A 179 27.45 -20.60 47.54
C ALA A 179 28.71 -20.69 46.65
N GLN A 180 28.90 -19.73 45.74
CA GLN A 180 30.06 -19.67 44.87
C GLN A 180 31.35 -19.34 45.64
N GLU A 181 31.30 -18.42 46.60
CA GLU A 181 32.46 -18.10 47.47
C GLU A 181 32.83 -19.29 48.38
N VAL A 182 31.84 -19.99 48.94
CA VAL A 182 32.09 -21.20 49.73
C VAL A 182 32.68 -22.31 48.87
N LYS A 183 32.20 -22.47 47.64
CA LYS A 183 32.76 -23.44 46.70
C LYS A 183 34.19 -23.06 46.29
N SER A 184 34.45 -21.80 45.95
CA SER A 184 35.78 -21.35 45.50
C SER A 184 36.83 -21.54 46.60
N THR A 185 36.48 -21.26 47.84
CA THR A 185 37.34 -21.53 48.99
C THR A 185 37.59 -23.03 49.13
N LEU A 186 36.55 -23.87 49.13
CA LEU A 186 36.70 -25.33 49.23
C LEU A 186 37.55 -25.92 48.09
N ASP A 187 37.34 -25.48 46.85
CA ASP A 187 38.11 -25.90 45.68
C ASP A 187 39.60 -25.51 45.84
N SER A 188 39.89 -24.35 46.45
CA SER A 188 41.25 -23.93 46.79
C SER A 188 41.90 -24.85 47.84
N TRP A 189 41.15 -25.23 48.89
CA TRP A 189 41.63 -26.19 49.90
C TRP A 189 41.93 -27.56 49.28
N VAL A 190 41.02 -28.09 48.44
CA VAL A 190 41.22 -29.36 47.74
C VAL A 190 42.43 -29.28 46.81
N ARG A 191 42.61 -28.17 46.08
CA ARG A 191 43.78 -27.97 45.22
C ARG A 191 45.08 -27.90 46.02
N HIS A 192 45.06 -27.24 47.18
CA HIS A 192 46.21 -27.18 48.07
C HIS A 192 46.57 -28.57 48.61
N GLU A 193 45.59 -29.35 49.05
CA GLU A 193 45.79 -30.72 49.53
C GLU A 193 46.33 -31.64 48.42
N ALA A 194 45.75 -31.58 47.22
CA ALA A 194 46.25 -32.34 46.07
C ALA A 194 47.71 -31.97 45.75
N SER A 195 48.05 -30.68 45.81
CA SER A 195 49.43 -30.19 45.58
C SER A 195 50.40 -30.65 46.67
N LEU A 196 49.96 -30.72 47.93
CA LEU A 196 50.76 -31.24 49.04
C LEU A 196 51.02 -32.74 48.87
N ARG A 197 49.96 -33.53 48.62
CA ARG A 197 50.09 -34.97 48.36
C ARG A 197 51.03 -35.26 47.19
N GLU A 198 50.92 -34.49 46.10
CA GLU A 198 51.82 -34.63 44.95
C GLU A 198 53.27 -34.28 45.32
N ARG A 199 53.51 -33.23 46.13
CA ARG A 199 54.85 -32.86 46.60
C ARG A 199 55.45 -33.91 47.52
N GLU A 200 54.67 -34.44 48.46
CA GLU A 200 55.09 -35.52 49.37
C GLU A 200 55.43 -36.78 48.58
N GLN A 201 54.59 -37.17 47.62
CA GLN A 201 54.87 -38.30 46.73
C GLN A 201 56.15 -38.09 45.91
N LYS A 202 56.39 -36.89 45.38
CA LYS A 202 57.63 -36.56 44.67
C LYS A 202 58.86 -36.60 45.59
N GLN A 203 58.76 -36.08 46.81
CA GLN A 203 59.83 -36.11 47.80
C GLN A 203 60.15 -37.54 48.25
N LEU A 204 59.12 -38.35 48.54
CA LEU A 204 59.28 -39.76 48.88
C LEU A 204 59.89 -40.55 47.71
N ALA A 205 59.43 -40.32 46.48
CA ALA A 205 60.01 -40.94 45.29
C ALA A 205 61.48 -40.54 45.11
N ALA A 206 61.83 -39.26 45.23
CA ALA A 206 63.21 -38.79 45.14
C ALA A 206 64.10 -39.38 46.23
N TYR A 207 63.62 -39.43 47.48
CA TYR A 207 64.33 -40.04 48.61
C TYR A 207 64.55 -41.54 48.40
N LEU A 208 63.54 -42.27 47.93
CA LEU A 208 63.66 -43.70 47.61
C LEU A 208 64.64 -43.93 46.46
N ILE A 209 64.60 -43.12 45.41
CA ILE A 209 65.55 -43.21 44.28
C ILE A 209 66.98 -42.94 44.77
N GLU A 210 67.20 -41.90 45.56
CA GLU A 210 68.52 -41.57 46.11
C GLU A 210 69.03 -42.67 47.06
N LYS A 211 68.16 -43.20 47.92
CA LYS A 211 68.50 -44.30 48.84
C LYS A 211 68.86 -45.57 48.06
N VAL A 212 68.05 -45.96 47.07
CA VAL A 212 68.36 -47.12 46.21
C VAL A 212 69.68 -46.89 45.46
N GLN A 213 69.95 -45.68 44.97
CA GLN A 213 71.22 -45.38 44.31
C GLN A 213 72.43 -45.47 45.25
N LYS A 214 72.29 -45.07 46.52
CA LYS A 214 73.32 -45.26 47.57
C LYS A 214 73.50 -46.72 47.94
N ASP A 215 72.40 -47.45 48.17
CA ASP A 215 72.43 -48.88 48.49
C ASP A 215 73.06 -49.71 47.34
N LEU A 216 72.90 -49.28 46.08
CA LEU A 216 73.57 -49.88 44.90
C LEU A 216 75.08 -49.58 44.83
N GLN A 217 75.58 -48.52 45.49
CA GLN A 217 77.01 -48.20 45.58
C GLN A 217 77.70 -48.98 46.70
N ASP A 218 76.95 -49.57 47.64
CA ASP A 218 77.53 -50.35 48.73
C ASP A 218 78.12 -51.68 48.23
N PRO A 219 79.38 -52.00 48.57
CA PRO A 219 80.09 -53.16 48.03
C PRO A 219 79.46 -54.50 48.46
N LYS A 220 78.77 -54.53 49.61
CA LYS A 220 78.06 -55.72 50.11
C LYS A 220 76.85 -56.07 49.26
N VAL A 221 76.10 -55.06 48.81
CA VAL A 221 74.92 -55.25 47.95
C VAL A 221 75.37 -55.58 46.53
N GLN A 222 76.44 -54.96 46.03
CA GLN A 222 77.02 -55.33 44.73
C GLN A 222 77.48 -56.79 44.67
N GLN A 223 78.12 -57.29 45.74
CA GLN A 223 78.48 -58.70 45.86
C GLN A 223 77.25 -59.61 45.88
N GLN A 224 76.20 -59.26 46.64
CA GLN A 224 74.95 -60.01 46.65
C GLN A 224 74.24 -60.02 45.29
N ILE A 225 74.27 -58.90 44.55
CA ILE A 225 73.72 -58.82 43.19
C ILE A 225 74.56 -59.66 42.22
N LEU A 226 75.89 -59.62 42.32
CA LEU A 226 76.78 -60.46 41.51
C LEU A 226 76.56 -61.95 41.80
N ASP A 227 76.44 -62.35 43.06
CA ASP A 227 76.16 -63.73 43.46
C ASP A 227 74.79 -64.18 42.95
N GLN A 228 73.77 -63.32 43.06
CA GLN A 228 72.43 -63.59 42.55
C GLN A 228 72.42 -63.66 41.02
N ALA A 229 73.13 -62.78 40.32
CA ALA A 229 73.27 -62.81 38.86
C ALA A 229 74.01 -64.08 38.40
N VAL A 230 75.05 -64.52 39.11
CA VAL A 230 75.73 -65.80 38.86
C VAL A 230 74.77 -66.97 39.11
N ALA A 231 73.97 -66.93 40.17
CA ALA A 231 72.96 -67.96 40.45
C ALA A 231 71.87 -68.00 39.36
N ASP A 232 71.43 -66.85 38.86
CA ASP A 232 70.41 -66.76 37.82
C ASP A 232 70.96 -67.17 36.45
N ILE A 233 72.22 -66.82 36.13
CA ILE A 233 72.92 -67.37 34.95
C ILE A 233 73.10 -68.88 35.07
N GLN A 234 73.46 -69.41 36.24
CA GLN A 234 73.56 -70.86 36.45
C GLN A 234 72.20 -71.55 36.32
N LYS A 235 71.09 -70.91 36.70
CA LYS A 235 69.74 -71.44 36.46
C LYS A 235 69.39 -71.40 34.98
N ILE A 236 69.66 -70.29 34.28
CA ILE A 236 69.41 -70.17 32.83
C ILE A 236 70.26 -71.19 32.06
N ALA A 237 71.53 -71.36 32.41
CA ALA A 237 72.45 -72.34 31.80
C ALA A 237 72.15 -73.81 32.17
N LYS A 238 71.34 -74.06 33.22
CA LYS A 238 70.78 -75.39 33.51
C LYS A 238 69.44 -75.63 32.81
N SER A 239 68.77 -74.57 32.36
CA SER A 239 67.51 -74.62 31.60
C SER A 239 67.67 -74.45 30.08
N ALA A 240 68.90 -74.19 29.61
CA ALA A 240 69.33 -74.24 28.21
C ALA A 240 70.14 -75.52 27.99
#